data_AF-A0A101GUL1-F1
#
_entry.id   AF-A0A101GUL1-F1
#
_cell.length_a   1.000
_cell.length_b   1.000
_cell.length_c   1.000
_cell.angle_alpha   90.00
_cell.angle_beta   90.00
_cell.angle_gamma   90.00
#
_symmetry.space_group_name_H-M   'P 1'
#
loop_
_entity.id
_entity.type
_entity.pdbx_description
1 polymer ?
#
loop_
_entity_poly.entity_id
_entity_poly.type
_entity_poly.pdbx_seq_one_letter_code
_entity_poly.pdbx_strand_id
1 'polypeptide(L)'
;MYKKLFIILGRAILIGSLLFVFTNQISASKATDSKIKLNEKVKYTLMRGKPTKNGSNISVIHKFKDESEIRDFVSLANDKLTELSREKNFDKSFIATITLKEPMPVQEFEDFVLKYEIDICYCKIRTFEENGLRGTLMSEPKNGSLFNFDRIADDIDLNTIAGVIAFTCNVNKKNLDKLVEMKNDDRVYVIDVDSYFIGKNVSEQTGKNIEEVRTNDIYWYVEDYKLNEQ
;
A
#
# COMPACT_ATOMS: atom_id res chain seq x y z
N MET A 1 -47.48 -22.20 45.51
CA MET A 1 -47.18 -21.42 46.74
C MET A 1 -46.31 -22.28 47.67
N TYR A 2 -45.46 -21.61 48.47
CA TYR A 2 -44.42 -22.12 49.38
C TYR A 2 -43.10 -22.51 48.72
N LYS A 3 -41.93 -22.23 49.30
CA LYS A 3 -41.36 -21.14 50.11
C LYS A 3 -39.92 -21.62 50.39
N LYS A 4 -38.94 -20.73 50.20
CA LYS A 4 -37.67 -20.59 50.99
C LYS A 4 -36.69 -21.78 50.99
N LEU A 5 -35.48 -21.63 50.44
CA LEU A 5 -34.29 -20.97 51.01
C LEU A 5 -33.62 -21.81 52.10
N PHE A 6 -32.42 -22.33 51.86
CA PHE A 6 -31.37 -22.47 52.88
C PHE A 6 -29.96 -22.40 52.29
N ILE A 7 -29.14 -21.65 53.01
CA ILE A 7 -27.71 -21.33 52.87
C ILE A 7 -26.90 -22.41 53.59
N ILE A 8 -25.78 -22.90 53.03
CA ILE A 8 -24.61 -23.46 53.77
C ILE A 8 -23.35 -23.23 52.90
N LEU A 9 -22.47 -22.25 53.16
CA LEU A 9 -21.28 -22.24 54.06
C LEU A 9 -20.24 -23.35 53.78
N GLY A 10 -19.01 -22.98 53.37
CA GLY A 10 -17.92 -23.97 53.24
C GLY A 10 -16.55 -23.40 52.85
N ARG A 11 -15.85 -22.90 53.85
CA ARG A 11 -14.44 -22.48 54.02
C ARG A 11 -13.34 -22.94 53.02
N ALA A 12 -12.40 -22.01 52.86
CA ALA A 12 -11.02 -22.06 52.36
C ALA A 12 -10.17 -23.31 52.61
N ILE A 13 -9.17 -23.53 51.74
CA ILE A 13 -7.72 -23.54 52.06
C ILE A 13 -6.89 -23.56 50.76
N LEU A 14 -5.92 -22.64 50.66
CA LEU A 14 -4.78 -22.68 49.75
C LEU A 14 -3.95 -23.94 49.98
N ILE A 15 -3.45 -24.58 48.93
CA ILE A 15 -2.03 -24.98 48.79
C ILE A 15 -1.82 -25.30 47.31
N GLY A 16 -0.75 -24.71 46.76
CA GLY A 16 -0.43 -24.78 45.35
C GLY A 16 0.06 -26.15 44.89
N SER A 17 -0.06 -26.36 43.59
CA SER A 17 0.96 -27.05 42.81
C SER A 17 1.02 -26.39 41.44
N LEU A 18 2.24 -25.96 41.12
CA LEU A 18 2.74 -25.61 39.82
C LEU A 18 2.11 -26.47 38.71
N LEU A 19 1.45 -25.83 37.76
CA LEU A 19 1.32 -26.37 36.42
C LEU A 19 1.76 -25.28 35.46
N PHE A 20 2.98 -25.48 34.95
CA PHE A 20 3.56 -24.79 33.81
C PHE A 20 2.59 -24.88 32.64
N VAL A 21 1.75 -23.86 32.47
CA VAL A 21 1.18 -23.56 31.16
C VAL A 21 2.21 -22.66 30.51
N PHE A 22 2.91 -23.21 29.52
CA PHE A 22 3.63 -22.45 28.51
C PHE A 22 2.63 -21.52 27.82
N THR A 23 2.36 -20.38 28.45
CA THR A 23 1.88 -19.23 27.72
C THR A 23 3.05 -18.86 26.81
N ASN A 24 2.91 -19.16 25.53
CA ASN A 24 3.64 -18.39 24.53
C ASN A 24 3.13 -16.95 24.68
N GLN A 25 3.68 -16.23 25.66
CA GLN A 25 3.81 -14.79 25.60
C GLN A 25 4.63 -14.54 24.34
N ILE A 26 3.94 -14.43 23.21
CA ILE A 26 4.41 -13.60 22.11
C ILE A 26 4.46 -12.22 22.76
N SER A 27 5.64 -11.92 23.31
CA SER A 27 5.98 -10.60 23.79
C SER A 27 5.68 -9.70 22.62
N ALA A 28 4.63 -8.88 22.76
CA ALA A 28 4.38 -7.79 21.84
C ALA A 28 5.64 -6.94 21.89
N SER A 29 6.54 -7.18 20.92
CA SER A 29 7.77 -6.42 20.78
C SER A 29 7.31 -4.98 20.74
N LYS A 30 7.67 -4.21 21.77
CA LYS A 30 7.37 -2.79 21.90
C LYS A 30 7.57 -2.17 20.52
N ALA A 31 6.46 -1.87 19.84
CA ALA A 31 6.49 -1.14 18.59
C ALA A 31 7.20 0.15 18.94
N THR A 32 8.43 0.27 18.48
CA THR A 32 9.24 1.45 18.73
C THR A 32 8.60 2.50 17.84
N ASP A 33 7.72 3.32 18.42
CA ASP A 33 7.29 4.60 17.85
C ASP A 33 8.53 5.52 17.87
N SER A 34 9.55 5.19 17.07
CA SER A 34 10.55 6.16 16.69
C SER A 34 9.80 7.20 15.87
N LYS A 35 9.66 8.42 16.42
CA LYS A 35 9.20 9.60 15.69
C LYS A 35 10.19 9.89 14.56
N ILE A 36 10.06 9.18 13.46
CA ILE A 36 10.79 9.43 12.22
C ILE A 36 10.31 10.79 11.72
N LYS A 37 11.20 11.77 11.72
CA LYS A 37 10.92 13.06 11.08
C LYS A 37 11.16 12.89 9.58
N LEU A 38 10.08 12.75 8.83
CA LEU A 38 10.12 12.94 7.38
C LEU A 38 10.21 14.44 7.11
N ASN A 39 11.18 14.86 6.31
CA ASN A 39 11.52 16.27 6.10
C ASN A 39 10.70 16.91 4.97
N GLU A 40 9.38 16.76 4.96
CA GLU A 40 8.60 17.08 3.76
C GLU A 40 7.31 17.86 3.98
N LYS A 41 6.96 18.63 2.93
CA LYS A 41 5.83 19.57 2.83
C LYS A 41 4.45 18.89 2.72
N VAL A 42 4.37 17.56 2.70
CA VAL A 42 3.11 16.80 2.59
C VAL A 42 2.77 16.12 3.91
N LYS A 43 1.50 16.25 4.34
CA LYS A 43 0.98 15.65 5.59
C LYS A 43 0.80 14.14 5.43
N TYR A 44 1.87 13.37 5.50
CA TYR A 44 1.75 11.91 5.59
C TYR A 44 1.18 11.49 6.94
N THR A 45 0.29 10.50 6.95
CA THR A 45 0.12 9.65 8.13
C THR A 45 0.99 8.41 7.93
N LEU A 46 2.17 8.40 8.55
CA LEU A 46 2.99 7.18 8.64
C LEU A 46 2.22 6.12 9.43
N MET A 47 1.92 4.97 8.81
CA MET A 47 1.29 3.85 9.49
C MET A 47 2.30 2.71 9.66
N ARG A 48 2.75 2.57 10.92
CA ARG A 48 3.50 1.47 11.55
C ARG A 48 4.48 0.70 10.66
N GLY A 49 5.77 0.85 10.97
CA GLY A 49 6.78 -0.15 10.65
C GLY A 49 6.45 -1.49 11.32
N LYS A 50 6.11 -2.54 10.56
CA LYS A 50 6.07 -3.91 11.12
C LYS A 50 7.48 -4.50 10.99
N PRO A 51 8.15 -4.88 12.09
CA PRO A 51 9.42 -5.58 11.99
C PRO A 51 9.20 -6.95 11.34
N THR A 52 10.10 -7.31 10.43
CA THR A 52 10.16 -8.61 9.74
C THR A 52 11.46 -9.33 10.11
N LYS A 53 11.66 -10.56 9.62
CA LYS A 53 12.89 -11.31 9.90
C LYS A 53 14.15 -10.67 9.31
N ASN A 54 14.04 -9.92 8.20
CA ASN A 54 15.20 -9.31 7.55
C ASN A 54 15.12 -7.77 7.45
N GLY A 55 14.11 -7.13 8.07
CA GLY A 55 14.06 -5.66 8.18
C GLY A 55 12.77 -5.11 8.76
N SER A 56 12.24 -4.06 8.13
CA SER A 56 10.98 -3.42 8.50
C SER A 56 10.20 -3.03 7.26
N ASN A 57 8.88 -3.24 7.31
CA ASN A 57 7.95 -2.81 6.25
C ASN A 57 7.21 -1.57 6.71
N ILE A 58 7.21 -0.52 5.89
CA ILE A 58 6.58 0.77 6.17
C ILE A 58 5.37 0.95 5.25
N SER A 59 4.25 1.40 5.81
CA SER A 59 3.09 1.84 5.03
C SER A 59 2.87 3.33 5.20
N VAL A 60 2.69 4.03 4.09
CA VAL A 60 2.49 5.46 4.01
C VAL A 60 1.11 5.69 3.43
N ILE A 61 0.29 6.45 4.16
CA ILE A 61 -1.03 6.85 3.70
C ILE A 61 -1.07 8.36 3.49
N HIS A 62 -1.23 8.75 2.23
CA HIS A 62 -1.55 10.09 1.79
C HIS A 62 -2.98 10.44 2.17
N LYS A 63 -3.18 11.63 2.73
CA LYS A 63 -4.50 12.17 3.05
C LYS A 63 -4.58 13.59 2.56
N PHE A 64 -5.60 13.89 1.77
CA PHE A 64 -5.84 15.22 1.22
C PHE A 64 -7.14 15.78 1.77
N LYS A 65 -7.15 17.08 2.07
CA LYS A 65 -8.33 17.82 2.51
C LYS A 65 -9.09 18.45 1.36
N ASP A 66 -8.38 18.79 0.30
CA ASP A 66 -8.90 19.54 -0.83
C ASP A 66 -8.06 19.27 -2.08
N GLU A 67 -8.56 19.77 -3.20
CA GLU A 67 -7.93 19.66 -4.52
C GLU A 67 -6.52 20.27 -4.56
N SER A 68 -6.27 21.35 -3.82
CA SER A 68 -4.96 22.00 -3.84
C SER A 68 -3.88 21.11 -3.22
N GLU A 69 -4.19 20.41 -2.12
CA GLU A 69 -3.26 19.45 -1.52
C GLU A 69 -2.95 18.26 -2.46
N ILE A 70 -3.88 17.86 -3.33
CA ILE A 70 -3.66 16.82 -4.35
C ILE A 70 -2.70 17.33 -5.43
N ARG A 71 -2.92 18.55 -5.93
CA ARG A 71 -2.05 19.16 -6.96
C ARG A 71 -0.63 19.38 -6.44
N ASP A 72 -0.50 19.84 -5.19
CA ASP A 72 0.80 19.97 -4.52
C ASP A 72 1.53 18.63 -4.43
N PHE A 73 0.81 17.55 -4.10
CA PHE A 73 1.38 16.21 -4.08
C PHE A 73 1.81 15.73 -5.46
N VAL A 74 0.99 15.93 -6.50
CA VAL A 74 1.36 15.56 -7.88
C VAL A 74 2.61 16.32 -8.33
N SER A 75 2.72 17.61 -8.00
CA SER A 75 3.94 18.39 -8.26
C SER A 75 5.14 17.80 -7.53
N LEU A 76 4.99 17.46 -6.25
CA LEU A 76 6.07 16.87 -5.45
C LEU A 76 6.51 15.50 -6.00
N ALA A 77 5.57 14.62 -6.33
CA ALA A 77 5.86 13.31 -6.91
C ALA A 77 6.62 13.45 -8.24
N ASN A 78 6.25 14.44 -9.05
CA ASN A 78 6.94 14.79 -10.29
C ASN A 78 8.37 15.29 -10.07
N ASP A 79 8.58 16.14 -9.07
CA ASP A 79 9.90 16.63 -8.68
C ASP A 79 10.79 15.48 -8.20
N LYS A 80 10.24 14.59 -7.38
CA LYS A 80 10.95 13.42 -6.85
C LYS A 80 11.30 12.38 -7.91
N LEU A 81 10.41 12.11 -8.87
CA LEU A 81 10.76 11.26 -10.01
C LEU A 81 11.91 11.88 -10.83
N THR A 82 11.89 13.21 -10.98
CA THR A 82 12.97 13.95 -11.66
C THR A 82 14.28 13.89 -10.87
N GLU A 83 14.23 14.02 -9.54
CA GLU A 83 15.39 13.84 -8.65
C GLU A 83 15.96 12.42 -8.79
N LEU A 84 15.09 11.41 -8.69
CA LEU A 84 15.46 10.00 -8.80
C LEU A 84 16.14 9.68 -10.14
N SER A 85 15.62 10.22 -11.26
CA SER A 85 16.23 10.04 -12.59
C SER A 85 17.66 10.56 -12.72
N ARG A 86 18.09 11.45 -11.81
CA ARG A 86 19.44 12.03 -11.78
C ARG A 86 20.35 11.34 -10.77
N GLU A 87 19.83 10.40 -9.99
CA GLU A 87 20.58 9.74 -8.92
C GLU A 87 21.57 8.71 -9.48
N LYS A 88 22.86 9.06 -9.44
CA LYS A 88 23.94 8.22 -9.97
C LYS A 88 24.16 6.93 -9.17
N ASN A 89 23.80 6.95 -7.89
CA ASN A 89 24.01 5.86 -6.93
C ASN A 89 22.71 5.11 -6.62
N PHE A 90 21.83 4.97 -7.61
CA PHE A 90 20.64 4.14 -7.49
C PHE A 90 21.04 2.65 -7.39
N ASP A 91 21.07 2.11 -6.18
CA ASP A 91 21.62 0.80 -5.84
C ASP A 91 20.59 -0.19 -5.28
N LYS A 92 19.40 0.30 -4.90
CA LYS A 92 18.35 -0.50 -4.27
C LYS A 92 17.07 -0.48 -5.10
N SER A 93 16.46 -1.66 -5.21
CA SER A 93 15.11 -1.77 -5.73
C SER A 93 14.11 -1.18 -4.73
N PHE A 94 13.02 -0.62 -5.24
CA PHE A 94 11.93 -0.07 -4.44
C PHE A 94 10.60 -0.27 -5.17
N ILE A 95 9.48 0.02 -4.50
CA ILE A 95 8.14 -0.09 -5.09
C ILE A 95 7.62 1.28 -5.49
N ALA A 96 7.40 1.55 -6.78
CA ALA A 96 6.67 2.74 -7.20
C ALA A 96 5.16 2.48 -7.21
N THR A 97 4.37 3.51 -6.94
CA THR A 97 2.91 3.48 -7.02
C THR A 97 2.44 4.37 -8.16
N ILE A 98 1.69 3.81 -9.11
CA ILE A 98 1.20 4.51 -10.28
C ILE A 98 -0.32 4.65 -10.15
N THR A 99 -0.81 5.87 -10.31
CA THR A 99 -2.25 6.18 -10.42
C THR A 99 -2.57 6.48 -11.88
N LEU A 100 -3.59 5.83 -12.43
CA LEU A 100 -4.08 6.07 -13.79
C LEU A 100 -5.11 7.20 -13.79
N LYS A 101 -5.26 7.90 -14.92
CA LYS A 101 -6.26 8.98 -15.06
C LYS A 101 -7.68 8.43 -15.07
N GLU A 102 -7.86 7.28 -15.71
CA GLU A 102 -9.13 6.60 -15.87
C GLU A 102 -8.94 5.09 -15.71
N PRO A 103 -10.01 4.32 -15.43
CA PRO A 103 -9.94 2.87 -15.38
C PRO A 103 -9.50 2.32 -16.74
N MET A 104 -8.33 1.69 -16.78
CA MET A 104 -7.80 1.06 -17.97
C MET A 104 -8.37 -0.35 -18.12
N PRO A 105 -9.01 -0.70 -19.25
CA PRO A 105 -9.48 -2.06 -19.49
C PRO A 105 -8.36 -3.08 -19.32
N VAL A 106 -8.71 -4.28 -18.83
CA VAL A 106 -7.75 -5.36 -18.51
C VAL A 106 -6.78 -5.64 -19.66
N GLN A 107 -7.29 -5.79 -20.89
CA GLN A 107 -6.46 -6.07 -22.06
C GLN A 107 -5.50 -4.92 -22.39
N GLU A 108 -5.98 -3.68 -22.29
CA GLU A 108 -5.15 -2.50 -22.52
C GLU A 108 -4.05 -2.38 -21.45
N PHE A 109 -4.37 -2.77 -20.22
CA PHE A 109 -3.40 -2.81 -19.13
C PHE A 109 -2.30 -3.85 -19.37
N GLU A 110 -2.63 -5.02 -19.91
CA GLU A 110 -1.62 -6.01 -20.32
C GLU A 110 -0.66 -5.43 -21.36
N ASP A 111 -1.19 -4.79 -22.40
CA ASP A 111 -0.38 -4.13 -23.43
C ASP A 111 0.46 -2.98 -22.86
N PHE A 112 -0.10 -2.22 -21.92
CA PHE A 112 0.61 -1.16 -21.20
C PHE A 112 1.80 -1.69 -20.41
N VAL A 113 1.63 -2.78 -19.66
CA VAL A 113 2.69 -3.40 -18.87
C VAL A 113 3.80 -3.96 -19.76
N LEU A 114 3.43 -4.56 -20.89
CA LEU A 114 4.39 -5.04 -21.90
C LEU A 114 5.17 -3.89 -22.54
N LYS A 115 4.51 -2.79 -22.91
CA LYS A 115 5.13 -1.59 -23.52
C LYS A 115 6.27 -1.02 -22.66
N TYR A 116 6.09 -1.00 -21.35
CA TYR A 116 7.05 -0.39 -20.42
C TYR A 116 7.94 -1.41 -19.69
N GLU A 117 7.82 -2.71 -19.98
CA GLU A 117 8.62 -3.78 -19.37
C GLU A 117 8.60 -3.74 -17.83
N ILE A 118 7.41 -3.64 -17.25
CA ILE A 118 7.22 -3.38 -15.82
C ILE A 118 6.95 -4.64 -15.04
N ASP A 119 7.64 -4.80 -13.92
CA ASP A 119 7.44 -5.87 -12.95
C ASP A 119 6.36 -5.47 -11.94
N ILE A 120 5.12 -5.89 -12.20
CA ILE A 120 3.95 -5.56 -11.36
C ILE A 120 4.01 -6.33 -10.03
N CYS A 121 3.84 -5.61 -8.92
CA CYS A 121 3.67 -6.25 -7.60
C CYS A 121 2.20 -6.53 -7.31
N TYR A 122 1.35 -5.53 -7.51
CA TYR A 122 -0.12 -5.67 -7.43
C TYR A 122 -0.80 -4.57 -8.23
N CYS A 123 -2.02 -4.82 -8.66
CA CYS A 123 -2.91 -3.86 -9.29
C CYS A 123 -4.20 -3.69 -8.47
N LYS A 124 -4.83 -2.53 -8.64
CA LYS A 124 -6.13 -2.17 -8.09
C LYS A 124 -7.11 -2.03 -9.23
N ILE A 125 -8.17 -2.81 -9.17
CA ILE A 125 -9.22 -2.91 -10.18
C ILE A 125 -10.45 -2.22 -9.61
N ARG A 126 -11.02 -1.29 -10.37
CA ARG A 126 -12.27 -0.63 -10.03
C ARG A 126 -13.45 -1.50 -10.44
N THR A 127 -14.44 -1.54 -9.56
CA THR A 127 -15.68 -2.28 -9.76
C THR A 127 -16.90 -1.38 -9.52
N PHE A 128 -18.00 -1.71 -10.21
CA PHE A 128 -19.30 -1.08 -10.04
C PHE A 128 -20.36 -2.14 -9.74
N GLU A 129 -20.98 -2.04 -8.57
CA GLU A 129 -22.18 -2.82 -8.30
C GLU A 129 -23.42 -2.17 -8.96
N GLU A 130 -24.47 -2.97 -9.17
CA GLU A 130 -25.73 -2.53 -9.80
C GLU A 130 -26.40 -1.35 -9.08
N ASN A 131 -26.11 -1.17 -7.79
CA ASN A 131 -26.59 -0.05 -6.96
C ASN A 131 -25.78 1.24 -7.11
N GLY A 132 -24.76 1.27 -7.98
CA GLY A 132 -23.84 2.40 -8.16
C GLY A 132 -22.75 2.49 -7.09
N LEU A 133 -22.61 1.49 -6.21
CA LEU A 133 -21.52 1.41 -5.24
C LEU A 133 -20.19 1.18 -5.98
N ARG A 134 -19.20 1.99 -5.59
CA ARG A 134 -17.86 1.98 -6.15
C ARG A 134 -16.97 1.10 -5.28
N GLY A 135 -16.29 0.11 -5.88
CA GLY A 135 -15.42 -0.84 -5.19
C GLY A 135 -14.00 -0.85 -5.73
N THR A 136 -13.08 -1.40 -4.94
CA THR A 136 -11.72 -1.71 -5.37
C THR A 136 -11.37 -3.14 -5.00
N LEU A 137 -10.95 -3.91 -6.00
CA LEU A 137 -10.32 -5.21 -5.81
C LEU A 137 -8.81 -5.09 -5.98
N MET A 138 -8.07 -5.83 -5.18
CA MET A 138 -6.63 -5.91 -5.30
C MET A 138 -6.25 -7.27 -5.88
N SER A 139 -5.45 -7.27 -6.94
CA SER A 139 -4.96 -8.48 -7.58
C SER A 139 -3.43 -8.44 -7.67
N GLU A 140 -2.81 -9.60 -7.59
CA GLU A 140 -1.36 -9.79 -7.73
C GLU A 140 -1.10 -10.78 -8.87
N PRO A 141 0.04 -10.67 -9.57
CA PRO A 141 0.37 -11.62 -10.63
C PRO A 141 0.46 -13.06 -10.10
N LYS A 142 -0.04 -14.01 -10.88
CA LYS A 142 -0.03 -15.44 -10.54
C LYS A 142 0.06 -16.29 -11.80
N ASN A 143 0.90 -17.32 -11.77
CA ASN A 143 1.04 -18.30 -12.85
C ASN A 143 1.28 -17.69 -14.25
N GLY A 144 2.05 -16.59 -14.33
CA GLY A 144 2.35 -15.91 -15.59
C GLY A 144 1.25 -14.97 -16.10
N SER A 145 0.12 -14.85 -15.38
CA SER A 145 -0.91 -13.83 -15.61
C SER A 145 -0.64 -12.61 -14.73
N LEU A 146 -0.95 -11.41 -15.23
CA LEU A 146 -0.93 -10.17 -14.45
C LEU A 146 -2.00 -10.15 -13.36
N PHE A 147 -3.04 -10.97 -13.51
CA PHE A 147 -4.18 -11.03 -12.61
C PHE A 147 -4.38 -12.43 -12.07
N ASN A 148 -4.60 -12.53 -10.76
CA ASN A 148 -5.10 -13.72 -10.10
C ASN A 148 -6.63 -13.81 -10.28
N PHE A 149 -7.08 -14.19 -11.47
CA PHE A 149 -8.51 -14.28 -11.80
C PHE A 149 -9.29 -15.27 -10.94
N ASP A 150 -8.65 -16.34 -10.44
CA ASP A 150 -9.26 -17.28 -9.50
C ASP A 150 -9.85 -16.53 -8.30
N ARG A 151 -9.09 -15.56 -7.76
CA ARG A 151 -9.53 -14.74 -6.63
C ARG A 151 -10.58 -13.71 -7.03
N ILE A 152 -10.48 -13.13 -8.23
CA ILE A 152 -11.40 -12.09 -8.68
C ILE A 152 -12.80 -12.67 -8.96
N ALA A 153 -12.85 -13.85 -9.60
CA ALA A 153 -14.12 -14.50 -9.96
C ALA A 153 -14.89 -15.02 -8.74
N ASP A 154 -14.19 -15.35 -7.65
CA ASP A 154 -14.82 -15.73 -6.38
C ASP A 154 -15.45 -14.53 -5.65
N ASP A 155 -14.91 -13.32 -5.87
CA ASP A 155 -15.27 -12.12 -5.12
C ASP A 155 -16.34 -11.25 -5.81
N ILE A 156 -16.44 -11.26 -7.16
CA ILE A 156 -17.37 -10.40 -7.92
C ILE A 156 -17.84 -11.00 -9.26
N ASP A 157 -18.96 -10.49 -9.79
CA ASP A 157 -19.32 -10.68 -11.20
C ASP A 157 -18.35 -9.89 -12.10
N LEU A 158 -17.72 -10.55 -13.07
CA LEU A 158 -16.76 -9.94 -14.00
C LEU A 158 -17.37 -8.80 -14.82
N ASN A 159 -18.70 -8.77 -15.02
CA ASN A 159 -19.39 -7.67 -15.70
C ASN A 159 -19.36 -6.35 -14.90
N THR A 160 -18.98 -6.40 -13.62
CA THR A 160 -18.84 -5.22 -12.75
C THR A 160 -17.47 -4.56 -12.87
N ILE A 161 -16.51 -5.16 -13.58
CA ILE A 161 -15.15 -4.65 -13.69
C ILE A 161 -15.09 -3.46 -14.66
N ALA A 162 -14.67 -2.31 -14.15
CA ALA A 162 -14.42 -1.12 -14.96
C ALA A 162 -13.01 -1.11 -15.57
N GLY A 163 -12.02 -1.63 -14.84
CA GLY A 163 -10.62 -1.62 -15.27
C GLY A 163 -9.64 -1.38 -14.12
N VAL A 164 -8.34 -1.39 -14.44
CA VAL A 164 -7.26 -1.07 -13.50
C VAL A 164 -7.21 0.44 -13.30
N ILE A 165 -7.14 0.88 -12.04
CA ILE A 165 -7.09 2.31 -11.67
C ILE A 165 -5.76 2.74 -11.07
N ALA A 166 -5.03 1.77 -10.54
CA ALA A 166 -3.70 1.98 -9.99
C ALA A 166 -2.95 0.66 -9.94
N PHE A 167 -1.64 0.73 -9.90
CA PHE A 167 -0.80 -0.45 -9.70
C PHE A 167 0.50 -0.04 -9.02
N THR A 168 1.19 -1.04 -8.50
CA THR A 168 2.54 -0.87 -8.01
C THR A 168 3.48 -1.77 -8.77
N CYS A 169 4.72 -1.30 -8.91
CA CYS A 169 5.75 -2.05 -9.60
C CYS A 169 7.07 -1.98 -8.87
N ASN A 170 7.85 -3.04 -9.02
CA ASN A 170 9.21 -3.12 -8.57
C ASN A 170 10.11 -2.34 -9.55
N VAL A 171 10.77 -1.32 -9.04
CA VAL A 171 11.67 -0.45 -9.78
C VAL A 171 13.09 -0.76 -9.36
N ASN A 172 13.94 -1.01 -10.34
CA ASN A 172 15.37 -1.24 -10.19
C ASN A 172 16.12 -0.49 -11.30
N LYS A 173 17.45 -0.58 -11.28
CA LYS A 173 18.30 0.21 -12.17
C LYS A 173 18.03 -0.06 -13.66
N LYS A 174 17.55 -1.26 -13.99
CA LYS A 174 17.30 -1.67 -15.38
C LYS A 174 16.01 -1.10 -15.95
N ASN A 175 15.02 -0.78 -15.11
CA ASN A 175 13.70 -0.32 -15.56
C ASN A 175 13.34 1.09 -15.09
N LEU A 176 14.24 1.80 -14.39
CA LEU A 176 14.02 3.19 -14.00
C LEU A 176 13.74 4.10 -15.21
N ASP A 177 14.49 3.94 -16.29
CA ASP A 177 14.28 4.74 -17.51
C ASP A 177 12.87 4.52 -18.09
N LYS A 178 12.33 3.29 -18.00
CA LYS A 178 10.97 2.97 -18.42
C LYS A 178 9.91 3.61 -17.54
N LEU A 179 10.15 3.67 -16.23
CA LEU A 179 9.30 4.41 -15.30
C LEU A 179 9.29 5.92 -15.63
N VAL A 180 10.46 6.49 -15.98
CA VAL A 180 10.58 7.90 -16.36
C VAL A 180 9.87 8.17 -17.71
N GLU A 181 10.03 7.28 -18.69
CA GLU A 181 9.30 7.33 -19.97
C GLU A 181 7.78 7.30 -19.75
N MET A 182 7.30 6.45 -18.83
CA MET A 182 5.87 6.29 -18.51
C MET A 182 5.21 7.61 -18.08
N LYS A 183 5.94 8.51 -17.40
CA LYS A 183 5.36 9.79 -16.94
C LYS A 183 4.72 10.61 -18.07
N ASN A 184 5.16 10.42 -19.32
CA ASN A 184 4.64 11.12 -20.48
C ASN A 184 3.48 10.38 -21.17
N ASP A 185 3.06 9.21 -20.67
CA ASP A 185 1.87 8.51 -21.15
C ASP A 185 0.62 9.25 -20.65
N ASP A 186 -0.29 9.56 -21.57
CA ASP A 186 -1.50 10.33 -21.28
C ASP A 186 -2.48 9.60 -20.38
N ARG A 187 -2.36 8.28 -20.24
CA ARG A 187 -3.20 7.45 -19.35
C ARG A 187 -2.73 7.49 -17.90
N VAL A 188 -1.52 7.98 -17.63
CA VAL A 188 -0.94 8.06 -16.28
C VAL A 188 -1.22 9.41 -15.66
N TYR A 189 -1.76 9.41 -14.44
CA TYR A 189 -2.01 10.62 -13.67
C TYR A 189 -0.79 11.02 -12.85
N VAL A 190 -0.25 10.09 -12.05
CA VAL A 190 0.95 10.33 -11.25
C VAL A 190 1.73 9.04 -11.02
N ILE A 191 3.05 9.17 -10.97
CA ILE A 191 3.99 8.14 -10.54
C ILE A 191 4.59 8.60 -9.22
N ASP A 192 4.25 7.91 -8.14
CA ASP A 192 4.75 8.15 -6.79
C ASP A 192 5.95 7.23 -6.51
N VAL A 193 7.12 7.84 -6.27
CA VAL A 193 8.39 7.18 -5.94
C VAL A 193 8.83 7.46 -4.50
N ASP A 194 7.94 7.99 -3.65
CA ASP A 194 8.25 8.38 -2.26
C ASP A 194 8.78 7.23 -1.42
N SER A 195 8.34 6.01 -1.71
CA SER A 195 8.85 4.79 -1.09
C SER A 195 10.38 4.70 -1.10
N TYR A 196 11.04 5.13 -2.17
CA TYR A 196 12.50 5.18 -2.27
C TYR A 196 13.08 6.16 -1.25
N PHE A 197 12.62 7.41 -1.28
CA PHE A 197 13.13 8.50 -0.44
C PHE A 197 12.85 8.24 1.04
N ILE A 198 11.66 7.74 1.36
CA ILE A 198 11.28 7.35 2.72
C ILE A 198 12.13 6.17 3.19
N GLY A 199 12.30 5.13 2.37
CA GLY A 199 13.13 3.97 2.71
C GLY A 199 14.58 4.37 2.99
N LYS A 200 15.16 5.20 2.12
CA LYS A 200 16.52 5.77 2.27
C LYS A 200 16.64 6.57 3.56
N ASN A 201 15.75 7.54 3.76
CA ASN A 201 15.77 8.42 4.94
C ASN A 201 15.63 7.64 6.25
N VAL A 202 14.71 6.67 6.32
CA VAL A 202 14.54 5.84 7.52
C VAL A 202 15.76 4.96 7.76
N SER A 203 16.33 4.36 6.70
CA SER A 203 17.54 3.55 6.82
C SER A 203 18.73 4.39 7.33
N GLU A 204 18.92 5.60 6.81
CA GLU A 204 19.97 6.54 7.24
C GLU A 204 19.78 7.01 8.69
N GLN A 205 18.55 7.32 9.12
CA GLN A 205 18.28 7.76 10.50
C GLN A 205 18.41 6.65 11.55
N THR A 206 18.09 5.40 11.17
CA THR A 206 17.95 4.30 12.14
C THR A 206 19.04 3.25 12.05
N GLY A 207 19.82 3.24 10.98
CA GLY A 207 20.76 2.16 10.65
C GLY A 207 20.09 0.82 10.35
N LYS A 208 18.75 0.79 10.24
CA LYS A 208 17.99 -0.44 9.98
C LYS A 208 17.85 -0.71 8.49
N ASN A 209 17.81 -1.99 8.14
CA ASN A 209 17.38 -2.42 6.82
C ASN A 209 15.86 -2.22 6.68
N ILE A 210 15.44 -1.52 5.63
CA ILE A 210 14.04 -1.35 5.25
C ILE A 210 13.81 -2.27 4.06
N GLU A 211 12.97 -3.29 4.25
CA GLU A 211 12.68 -4.27 3.20
C GLU A 211 11.73 -3.68 2.17
N GLU A 212 10.71 -2.96 2.64
CA GLU A 212 9.64 -2.48 1.79
C GLU A 212 9.03 -1.18 2.34
N VAL A 213 8.78 -0.22 1.45
CA VAL A 213 7.93 0.94 1.74
C VAL A 213 6.81 0.95 0.71
N ARG A 214 5.56 0.90 1.20
CA ARG A 214 4.36 1.01 0.37
C ARG A 214 3.74 2.38 0.55
N THR A 215 3.39 3.02 -0.56
CA THR A 215 2.54 4.20 -0.59
C THR A 215 1.19 3.81 -1.20
N ASN A 216 0.12 4.54 -0.86
CA ASN A 216 -1.17 4.35 -1.52
C ASN A 216 -1.24 5.19 -2.80
N ASP A 217 -2.01 4.73 -3.78
CA ASP A 217 -2.45 5.57 -4.89
C ASP A 217 -3.46 6.61 -4.42
N ILE A 218 -3.78 7.53 -5.33
CA ILE A 218 -4.67 8.65 -5.06
C ILE A 218 -5.91 8.64 -5.96
N TYR A 219 -6.21 7.51 -6.64
CA TYR A 219 -7.23 7.46 -7.69
C TYR A 219 -8.59 7.98 -7.23
N TRP A 220 -9.06 7.55 -6.06
CA TRP A 220 -10.36 7.98 -5.55
C TRP A 220 -10.45 9.49 -5.31
N TYR A 221 -9.34 10.11 -4.88
CA TYR A 221 -9.27 11.57 -4.78
C TYR A 221 -9.32 12.22 -6.16
N VAL A 222 -8.59 11.68 -7.15
CA VAL A 222 -8.61 12.19 -8.53
C VAL A 222 -10.03 12.13 -9.11
N GLU A 223 -10.74 11.03 -8.90
CA GLU A 223 -12.11 10.85 -9.37
C GLU A 223 -13.11 11.76 -8.64
N ASP A 224 -13.07 11.81 -7.29
CA ASP A 224 -14.03 12.59 -6.51
C ASP A 224 -13.90 14.11 -6.75
N TYR A 225 -12.69 14.60 -7.05
CA TYR A 225 -12.43 16.00 -7.41
C TYR A 225 -12.43 16.25 -8.93
N LYS A 226 -12.70 15.24 -9.77
CA LYS A 226 -12.75 15.35 -11.25
C LYS A 226 -11.47 15.93 -11.87
N LEU A 227 -10.32 15.52 -11.35
CA LEU A 227 -9.01 16.04 -11.78
C LEU A 227 -8.49 15.37 -13.05
N ASN A 228 -9.16 14.33 -13.53
CA ASN A 228 -8.90 13.65 -14.79
C ASN A 228 -9.53 14.35 -16.01
N GLU A 229 -10.45 15.32 -15.79
CA GLU A 229 -11.18 16.02 -16.87
C GLU A 229 -10.47 17.30 -17.39
N GLN A 230 -9.26 17.60 -16.89
CA GLN A 230 -8.49 18.83 -17.18
C GLN A 230 -7.18 18.54 -17.93
#